data_AF-A0ABC8L8W5-F1
#
_entry.id   AF-A0ABC8L8W5-F1
#
_cell.length_a   1.000
_cell.length_b   1.000
_cell.length_c   1.000
_cell.angle_alpha   90.00
_cell.angle_beta   90.00
_cell.angle_gamma   90.00
#
_symmetry.space_group_name_H-M   'P 1'
#
loop_
_entity.id
_entity.type
_entity.pdbx_description
1 polymer ?
#
loop_
_entity_poly.entity_id
_entity_poly.type
_entity_poly.pdbx_seq_one_letter_code
_entity_poly.pdbx_strand_id
1 'polypeptide(L)'
;MVLSRIQSFPQVSPSENEEAFVRERSPQQKSTRTDEIMEGKRMRKKVRYCEDDEKETKRKRKRNRKKDEDVTPPKEVKPDDVKPVGGPVKVTGGGRERKTHYRQFEYGGNRYGLEDSVLINQGQYSPMPYVAIIKDITQEQNGRIRILVQWFYRQEEAKKKGGGYWKVNDKRGLFYSFHYGEAPAESVMHRCMVYFVPVRKQLPKRRDNPGFIVQKVYDTDEKKLRNLIDKDYEVAKQHEIDILVEKSMSLLGDLPDLETEEILNMGEST
;
A
#
# COMPACT_ATOMS: atom_id res chain seq x y z
N MET A 1 -42.49 19.38 66.50
CA MET A 1 -43.45 18.41 65.92
C MET A 1 -43.21 18.39 64.41
N VAL A 2 -42.98 17.27 63.71
CA VAL A 2 -42.79 15.87 64.15
C VAL A 2 -41.63 15.23 63.36
N LEU A 3 -40.77 14.55 64.11
CA LEU A 3 -39.84 13.45 63.81
C LEU A 3 -39.82 12.80 62.40
N SER A 4 -38.62 12.82 61.81
CA SER A 4 -37.85 11.70 61.20
C SER A 4 -38.52 10.54 60.43
N ARG A 5 -37.81 10.08 59.38
CA ARG A 5 -37.30 8.70 59.31
C ARG A 5 -36.10 8.56 58.37
N ILE A 6 -35.06 7.88 58.87
CA ILE A 6 -34.01 7.24 58.07
C ILE A 6 -34.42 5.76 57.93
N GLN A 7 -34.13 5.12 56.80
CA GLN A 7 -34.12 3.66 56.74
C GLN A 7 -33.02 3.16 55.79
N SER A 8 -32.42 2.01 56.14
CA SER A 8 -31.18 1.49 55.54
C SER A 8 -31.43 0.29 54.63
N PHE A 9 -30.42 -0.04 53.82
CA PHE A 9 -30.29 -1.26 53.02
C PHE A 9 -30.62 -2.55 53.77
N PRO A 10 -31.01 -3.59 53.01
CA PRO A 10 -30.39 -4.91 53.09
C PRO A 10 -29.52 -5.20 51.85
N GLN A 11 -28.52 -6.08 52.01
CA GLN A 11 -27.86 -6.78 50.89
C GLN A 11 -28.58 -8.11 50.60
N VAL A 12 -28.32 -8.73 49.44
CA VAL A 12 -27.84 -10.13 49.31
C VAL A 12 -27.74 -10.53 47.82
N SER A 13 -26.74 -11.38 47.52
CA SER A 13 -26.60 -12.22 46.31
C SER A 13 -26.18 -13.63 46.82
N PRO A 14 -26.35 -14.75 46.09
CA PRO A 14 -25.97 -14.97 44.69
C PRO A 14 -27.25 -15.13 43.81
N SER A 15 -27.46 -16.01 42.82
CA SER A 15 -26.75 -17.19 42.25
C SER A 15 -27.33 -17.57 40.88
N GLU A 16 -26.72 -18.37 40.00
CA GLU A 16 -25.32 -18.69 39.64
C GLU A 16 -25.36 -19.62 38.40
N ASN A 17 -24.47 -19.46 37.41
CA ASN A 17 -24.06 -20.59 36.53
C ASN A 17 -22.77 -20.31 35.75
N GLU A 18 -22.03 -21.37 35.45
CA GLU A 18 -20.69 -21.38 34.83
C GLU A 18 -20.73 -21.87 33.37
N GLU A 19 -19.70 -21.54 32.59
CA GLU A 19 -18.82 -22.55 31.97
C GLU A 19 -17.45 -21.91 31.68
N ALA A 20 -16.37 -22.66 31.89
CA ALA A 20 -14.99 -22.18 31.74
C ALA A 20 -14.13 -23.17 30.96
N PHE A 21 -13.57 -22.74 29.83
CA PHE A 21 -12.68 -23.59 29.03
C PHE A 21 -11.21 -23.37 29.39
N VAL A 22 -10.67 -24.25 30.23
CA VAL A 22 -9.28 -24.21 30.70
C VAL A 22 -8.32 -24.87 29.70
N ARG A 23 -7.09 -24.37 29.63
CA ARG A 23 -6.00 -24.93 28.80
C ARG A 23 -5.47 -26.23 29.40
N GLU A 24 -5.08 -27.17 28.55
CA GLU A 24 -4.04 -28.14 28.92
C GLU A 24 -3.07 -28.41 27.75
N ARG A 25 -1.89 -28.98 28.04
CA ARG A 25 -0.86 -29.34 27.06
C ARG A 25 -0.40 -30.79 27.29
N SER A 26 -0.37 -31.57 26.20
CA SER A 26 0.63 -32.61 25.85
C SER A 26 1.13 -33.58 26.94
N PRO A 27 1.12 -34.88 26.61
CA PRO A 27 2.40 -35.61 26.66
C PRO A 27 2.74 -36.35 25.35
N GLN A 28 3.96 -36.92 25.31
CA GLN A 28 4.57 -37.54 24.12
C GLN A 28 4.64 -39.07 24.23
N GLN A 29 4.51 -39.78 23.10
CA GLN A 29 5.02 -41.13 22.82
C GLN A 29 4.99 -41.30 21.27
N LYS A 30 5.99 -41.81 20.51
CA LYS A 30 6.83 -43.03 20.58
C LYS A 30 5.99 -44.32 20.51
N SER A 31 6.22 -45.29 19.61
CA SER A 31 7.28 -45.49 18.58
C SER A 31 6.90 -46.60 17.55
N THR A 32 7.81 -46.92 16.60
CA THR A 32 7.92 -48.20 15.82
C THR A 32 6.77 -48.56 14.84
N ARG A 33 6.97 -48.73 13.51
CA ARG A 33 7.75 -49.74 12.73
C ARG A 33 7.05 -51.12 12.71
N THR A 34 6.54 -51.63 11.59
CA THR A 34 7.22 -52.22 10.38
C THR A 34 6.70 -51.64 9.04
N ASP A 35 7.45 -51.54 7.93
CA ASP A 35 8.21 -52.52 7.11
C ASP A 35 7.34 -53.50 6.29
N GLU A 36 7.05 -53.16 5.02
CA GLU A 36 6.85 -54.08 3.87
C GLU A 36 7.38 -53.43 2.57
N ILE A 37 7.66 -54.24 1.54
CA ILE A 37 8.61 -53.91 0.46
C ILE A 37 8.12 -54.40 -0.92
N MET A 38 8.14 -53.54 -1.96
CA MET A 38 8.80 -53.83 -3.27
C MET A 38 8.62 -52.73 -4.35
N GLU A 39 9.76 -52.44 -4.99
CA GLU A 39 10.03 -52.13 -6.43
C GLU A 39 9.03 -51.35 -7.33
N GLY A 40 9.50 -50.48 -8.25
CA GLY A 40 10.89 -50.17 -8.59
C GLY A 40 11.05 -49.30 -9.86
N LYS A 41 12.18 -49.48 -10.58
CA LYS A 41 12.52 -48.87 -11.89
C LYS A 41 12.77 -47.35 -11.91
N ARG A 42 13.90 -46.93 -11.30
CA ARG A 42 14.63 -45.72 -11.71
C ARG A 42 15.34 -45.96 -13.06
N MET A 43 15.31 -45.00 -13.99
CA MET A 43 16.31 -44.88 -15.05
C MET A 43 17.32 -43.77 -14.75
N ARG A 44 18.60 -44.05 -15.00
CA ARG A 44 19.71 -43.08 -15.09
C ARG A 44 20.44 -43.34 -16.41
N LYS A 45 20.89 -42.29 -17.11
CA LYS A 45 21.83 -42.42 -18.24
C LYS A 45 22.92 -41.36 -18.12
N LYS A 46 24.19 -41.79 -18.12
CA LYS A 46 25.39 -40.93 -17.99
C LYS A 46 26.54 -41.54 -18.81
N VAL A 47 26.89 -40.91 -19.92
CA VAL A 47 27.98 -41.25 -20.86
C VAL A 47 28.31 -39.96 -21.64
N ARG A 48 29.54 -39.55 -21.98
CA ARG A 48 30.94 -39.76 -21.51
C ARG A 48 31.75 -38.52 -21.99
N TYR A 49 32.97 -38.34 -21.50
CA TYR A 49 33.93 -37.37 -22.09
C TYR A 49 34.69 -37.99 -23.28
N CYS A 50 35.14 -37.14 -24.19
CA CYS A 50 36.38 -37.27 -24.98
C CYS A 50 37.02 -35.86 -25.10
N GLU A 51 38.34 -35.82 -25.24
CA GLU A 51 39.14 -34.61 -25.49
C GLU A 51 39.65 -34.67 -26.95
N ASP A 52 39.94 -33.52 -27.58
CA ASP A 52 40.74 -33.45 -28.80
C ASP A 52 41.34 -32.04 -28.98
N ASP A 53 42.41 -31.91 -29.78
CA ASP A 53 43.47 -30.92 -29.51
C ASP A 53 43.77 -29.88 -30.62
N GLU A 54 44.44 -28.80 -30.19
CA GLU A 54 45.35 -27.89 -30.93
C GLU A 54 45.00 -27.13 -32.26
N LYS A 55 45.39 -25.84 -32.23
CA LYS A 55 46.11 -25.04 -33.26
C LYS A 55 45.44 -24.55 -34.58
N GLU A 56 45.13 -23.26 -34.52
CA GLU A 56 45.78 -22.18 -35.28
C GLU A 56 45.71 -22.14 -36.84
N THR A 57 44.99 -21.14 -37.36
CA THR A 57 45.48 -20.29 -38.48
C THR A 57 45.23 -18.81 -38.20
N LYS A 58 46.24 -18.11 -37.64
CA LYS A 58 46.26 -16.64 -37.58
C LYS A 58 46.54 -16.08 -38.99
N ARG A 59 45.80 -15.04 -39.46
CA ARG A 59 46.37 -13.76 -39.97
C ARG A 59 45.36 -12.80 -40.65
N LYS A 60 45.27 -11.59 -40.07
CA LYS A 60 44.84 -10.31 -40.70
C LYS A 60 43.32 -10.24 -41.00
N ARG A 61 42.64 -9.09 -40.84
CA ARG A 61 43.13 -7.69 -40.81
C ARG A 61 42.72 -6.93 -39.53
N LYS A 62 43.62 -6.06 -39.03
CA LYS A 62 43.29 -5.04 -38.01
C LYS A 62 42.53 -3.87 -38.66
N ARG A 63 41.38 -3.47 -38.11
CA ARG A 63 40.92 -2.08 -37.84
C ARG A 63 39.39 -2.02 -37.76
N ASN A 64 38.86 -1.87 -36.55
CA ASN A 64 38.26 -0.59 -36.18
C ASN A 64 38.37 -0.36 -34.66
N ARG A 65 38.04 0.85 -34.19
CA ARG A 65 38.50 1.41 -32.92
C ARG A 65 37.35 2.12 -32.20
N LYS A 66 37.06 1.68 -30.97
CA LYS A 66 36.24 2.33 -29.93
C LYS A 66 34.86 2.87 -30.37
N LYS A 67 33.81 2.20 -29.89
CA LYS A 67 32.87 2.87 -28.98
C LYS A 67 32.10 1.83 -28.15
N ASP A 68 32.70 1.38 -27.06
CA ASP A 68 31.93 0.85 -25.94
C ASP A 68 31.17 2.05 -25.37
N GLU A 69 29.84 2.02 -25.38
CA GLU A 69 29.06 3.06 -24.72
C GLU A 69 28.96 2.76 -23.23
N ASP A 70 29.18 3.81 -22.44
CA ASP A 70 29.24 3.76 -20.98
C ASP A 70 27.85 3.49 -20.40
N VAL A 71 27.47 2.21 -20.38
CA VAL A 71 26.35 1.72 -19.56
C VAL A 71 26.81 1.75 -18.11
N THR A 72 26.84 2.96 -17.54
CA THR A 72 26.99 3.16 -16.10
C THR A 72 25.99 2.23 -15.41
N PRO A 73 26.43 1.31 -14.53
CA PRO A 73 25.50 0.50 -13.75
C PRO A 73 24.51 1.42 -13.02
N PRO A 74 23.22 1.05 -12.92
CA PRO A 74 22.29 1.77 -12.06
C PRO A 74 22.92 1.91 -10.69
N LYS A 75 23.06 3.15 -10.19
CA LYS A 75 23.66 3.39 -8.87
C LYS A 75 22.90 2.55 -7.85
N GLU A 76 23.59 1.63 -7.20
CA GLU A 76 23.07 0.92 -6.03
C GLU A 76 22.80 1.97 -4.96
N VAL A 77 21.52 2.33 -4.80
CA VAL A 77 21.09 3.30 -3.79
C VAL A 77 21.38 2.69 -2.43
N LYS A 78 22.19 3.38 -1.63
CA LYS A 78 22.60 2.83 -0.34
C LYS A 78 21.41 2.88 0.62
N PRO A 79 21.22 1.87 1.49
CA PRO A 79 20.18 1.91 2.51
C PRO A 79 20.36 3.05 3.53
N ASP A 80 21.52 3.73 3.52
CA ASP A 80 21.84 4.87 4.38
C ASP A 80 21.32 6.24 3.86
N ASP A 81 20.65 6.27 2.70
CA ASP A 81 20.18 7.51 2.06
C ASP A 81 18.85 8.05 2.63
N VAL A 82 18.13 7.27 3.46
CA VAL A 82 16.89 7.69 4.14
C VAL A 82 17.19 8.23 5.55
N LYS A 83 16.75 9.46 5.86
CA LYS A 83 17.00 10.13 7.15
C LYS A 83 15.74 10.82 7.69
N PRO A 84 15.46 10.77 9.00
CA PRO A 84 14.34 11.51 9.59
C PRO A 84 14.65 13.02 9.59
N VAL A 85 13.63 13.86 9.44
CA VAL A 85 13.78 15.33 9.40
C VAL A 85 13.04 15.98 10.56
N GLY A 86 13.77 16.77 11.34
CA GLY A 86 13.27 17.45 12.54
C GLY A 86 13.29 16.58 13.80
N GLY A 87 12.74 17.11 14.88
CA GLY A 87 12.63 16.39 16.16
C GLY A 87 11.53 15.31 16.14
N PRO A 88 11.61 14.31 17.04
CA PRO A 88 10.57 13.30 17.20
C PRO A 88 9.28 13.91 17.73
N VAL A 89 8.14 13.49 17.18
CA VAL A 89 6.79 14.02 17.50
C VAL A 89 6.12 13.25 18.63
N LYS A 90 6.26 11.92 18.60
CA LYS A 90 5.76 10.98 19.62
C LYS A 90 6.64 9.73 19.59
N VAL A 91 6.67 9.00 20.70
CA VAL A 91 7.29 7.66 20.78
C VAL A 91 6.19 6.69 21.19
N THR A 92 6.11 5.54 20.51
CA THR A 92 5.11 4.50 20.78
C THR A 92 5.77 3.13 20.92
N GLY A 93 5.04 2.16 21.49
CA GLY A 93 5.57 0.83 21.78
C GLY A 93 6.59 0.82 22.93
N GLY A 94 7.07 -0.38 23.26
CA GLY A 94 8.03 -0.60 24.36
C GLY A 94 8.98 -1.75 24.06
N GLY A 95 10.01 -1.92 24.88
CA GLY A 95 11.00 -2.97 24.68
C GLY A 95 11.63 -2.90 23.28
N ARG A 96 11.47 -3.97 22.48
CA ARG A 96 11.97 -4.08 21.09
C ARG A 96 11.07 -3.40 20.05
N GLU A 97 9.82 -3.10 20.40
CA GLU A 97 8.79 -2.58 19.49
C GLU A 97 8.70 -1.04 19.51
N ARG A 98 9.62 -0.37 20.20
CA ARG A 98 9.62 1.10 20.33
C ARG A 98 9.83 1.78 18.97
N LYS A 99 8.79 2.42 18.45
CA LYS A 99 8.81 3.25 17.23
C LYS A 99 8.90 4.74 17.59
N THR A 100 9.75 5.48 16.89
CA THR A 100 9.89 6.94 17.02
C THR A 100 9.26 7.62 15.83
N HIS A 101 8.33 8.55 16.03
CA HIS A 101 7.56 9.15 14.94
C HIS A 101 8.07 10.55 14.55
N TYR A 102 8.01 10.89 13.27
CA TYR A 102 8.48 12.15 12.71
C TYR A 102 7.42 12.81 11.82
N ARG A 103 7.56 14.12 11.52
CA ARG A 103 6.70 14.80 10.55
C ARG A 103 7.15 14.64 9.10
N GLN A 104 8.44 14.39 8.89
CA GLN A 104 9.09 14.35 7.60
C GLN A 104 10.27 13.38 7.59
N PHE A 105 10.62 12.89 6.40
CA PHE A 105 11.91 12.24 6.12
C PHE A 105 12.51 12.81 4.83
N GLU A 106 13.81 12.62 4.65
CA GLU A 106 14.58 12.96 3.45
C GLU A 106 15.11 11.67 2.83
N TYR A 107 14.97 11.52 1.52
CA TYR A 107 15.48 10.38 0.74
C TYR A 107 15.82 10.82 -0.69
N GLY A 108 17.01 10.46 -1.18
CA GLY A 108 17.49 10.85 -2.51
C GLY A 108 17.53 12.37 -2.74
N GLY A 109 17.76 13.15 -1.66
CA GLY A 109 17.73 14.62 -1.67
C GLY A 109 16.33 15.25 -1.70
N ASN A 110 15.26 14.45 -1.71
CA ASN A 110 13.87 14.92 -1.67
C ASN A 110 13.30 14.77 -0.26
N ARG A 111 12.44 15.70 0.16
CA ARG A 111 11.71 15.64 1.44
C ARG A 111 10.26 15.24 1.23
N TYR A 112 9.76 14.41 2.14
CA TYR A 112 8.41 13.88 2.15
C TYR A 112 7.82 14.05 3.54
N GLY A 113 6.57 14.54 3.63
CA GLY A 113 5.85 14.74 4.88
C GLY A 113 4.54 13.95 4.98
N LEU A 114 3.87 14.11 6.12
CA LEU A 114 2.49 13.64 6.31
C LEU A 114 1.55 14.36 5.32
N GLU A 115 0.56 13.65 4.81
CA GLU A 115 -0.43 14.09 3.80
C GLU A 115 0.16 14.53 2.44
N ASP A 116 1.43 14.20 2.15
CA ASP A 116 1.96 14.16 0.77
C ASP A 116 1.47 12.89 0.06
N SER A 117 1.08 13.01 -1.21
CA SER A 117 0.80 11.87 -2.10
C SER A 117 2.05 11.46 -2.86
N VAL A 118 2.41 10.18 -2.85
CA VAL A 118 3.67 9.66 -3.38
C VAL A 118 3.48 8.45 -4.30
N LEU A 119 4.41 8.28 -5.24
CA LEU A 119 4.59 7.03 -5.99
C LEU A 119 5.51 6.08 -5.22
N ILE A 120 5.10 4.82 -5.12
CA ILE A 120 5.80 3.75 -4.39
C ILE A 120 6.12 2.58 -5.32
N ASN A 121 7.39 2.16 -5.32
CA ASN A 121 7.85 0.99 -6.04
C ASN A 121 7.79 -0.27 -5.15
N GLN A 122 6.85 -1.17 -5.43
CA GLN A 122 6.73 -2.46 -4.71
C GLN A 122 7.61 -3.58 -5.30
N GLY A 123 8.53 -3.27 -6.23
CA GLY A 123 9.51 -4.20 -6.77
C GLY A 123 9.12 -4.85 -8.10
N GLN A 124 9.98 -5.76 -8.57
CA GLN A 124 10.06 -6.22 -9.97
C GLN A 124 8.79 -6.86 -10.55
N TYR A 125 7.81 -7.25 -9.71
CA TYR A 125 6.58 -7.92 -10.15
C TYR A 125 5.42 -6.97 -10.48
N SER A 126 5.50 -5.69 -10.11
CA SER A 126 4.55 -4.67 -10.60
C SER A 126 5.22 -3.75 -11.62
N PRO A 127 4.76 -3.70 -12.88
CA PRO A 127 5.32 -2.80 -13.89
C PRO A 127 4.88 -1.33 -13.71
N MET A 128 3.93 -1.05 -12.80
CA MET A 128 3.49 0.31 -12.49
C MET A 128 3.64 0.61 -11.00
N PRO A 129 4.13 1.80 -10.63
CA PRO A 129 4.22 2.20 -9.23
C PRO A 129 2.82 2.40 -8.64
N TYR A 130 2.69 2.02 -7.38
CA TYR A 130 1.50 2.29 -6.57
C TYR A 130 1.45 3.77 -6.20
N VAL A 131 0.27 4.28 -5.87
CA VAL A 131 0.08 5.64 -5.39
C VAL A 131 -0.50 5.59 -3.99
N ALA A 132 0.00 6.40 -3.06
CA ALA A 132 -0.51 6.43 -1.69
C ALA A 132 -0.35 7.81 -1.03
N ILE A 133 -1.13 8.08 0.01
CA ILE A 133 -0.92 9.23 0.93
C ILE A 133 -0.09 8.76 2.12
N ILE A 134 0.93 9.52 2.53
CA ILE A 134 1.70 9.25 3.76
C ILE A 134 0.88 9.68 4.99
N LYS A 135 0.62 8.76 5.92
CA LYS A 135 -0.23 8.98 7.11
C LYS A 135 0.53 8.93 8.45
N ASP A 136 1.62 8.18 8.55
CA ASP A 136 2.56 8.26 9.68
C ASP A 136 3.98 7.92 9.20
N ILE A 137 5.02 8.46 9.85
CA ILE A 137 6.44 8.23 9.52
C ILE A 137 7.13 7.74 10.79
N THR A 138 7.61 6.50 10.77
CA THR A 138 8.14 5.79 11.95
C THR A 138 9.55 5.29 11.75
N GLN A 139 10.40 5.44 12.75
CA GLN A 139 11.72 4.84 12.81
C GLN A 139 11.74 3.71 13.85
N GLU A 140 12.21 2.54 13.43
CA GLU A 140 12.44 1.37 14.29
C GLU A 140 13.76 1.49 15.07
N GLN A 141 13.96 0.66 16.10
CA GLN A 141 15.22 0.63 16.88
C GLN A 141 16.47 0.26 16.05
N ASN A 142 16.28 -0.37 14.89
CA ASN A 142 17.36 -0.69 13.94
C ASN A 142 17.72 0.49 13.01
N GLY A 143 17.10 1.67 13.20
CA GLY A 143 17.35 2.89 12.43
C GLY A 143 16.51 3.03 11.15
N ARG A 144 15.89 1.96 10.65
CA ARG A 144 15.07 1.97 9.42
C ARG A 144 13.82 2.80 9.57
N ILE A 145 13.40 3.47 8.50
CA ILE A 145 12.16 4.25 8.47
C ILE A 145 11.09 3.50 7.68
N ARG A 146 9.94 3.28 8.31
CA ARG A 146 8.70 2.86 7.63
C ARG A 146 7.70 3.99 7.60
N ILE A 147 6.98 4.07 6.50
CA ILE A 147 5.80 4.92 6.34
C ILE A 147 4.55 4.06 6.48
N LEU A 148 3.59 4.53 7.29
CA LEU A 148 2.20 4.11 7.20
C LEU A 148 1.58 4.92 6.06
N VAL A 149 0.97 4.24 5.10
CA VAL A 149 0.38 4.87 3.92
C VAL A 149 -1.05 4.40 3.69
N GLN A 150 -1.85 5.24 3.04
CA GLN A 150 -3.22 4.94 2.63
C GLN A 150 -3.29 4.86 1.10
N TRP A 151 -3.70 3.71 0.58
CA TRP A 151 -3.53 3.36 -0.84
C TRP A 151 -4.60 3.98 -1.73
N PHE A 152 -4.19 4.43 -2.91
CA PHE A 152 -5.06 4.53 -4.07
C PHE A 152 -5.00 3.25 -4.88
N TYR A 153 -6.07 2.93 -5.59
CA TYR A 153 -6.14 1.84 -6.56
C TYR A 153 -6.28 2.38 -7.98
N ARG A 154 -5.57 1.79 -8.93
CA ARG A 154 -5.77 2.02 -10.37
C ARG A 154 -7.07 1.35 -10.82
N GLN A 155 -7.65 1.83 -11.92
CA GLN A 155 -8.96 1.37 -12.38
C GLN A 155 -8.91 -0.09 -12.87
N GLU A 156 -7.76 -0.49 -13.43
CA GLU A 156 -7.44 -1.81 -13.94
C GLU A 156 -7.09 -2.88 -12.89
N GLU A 157 -6.77 -2.49 -11.64
CA GLU A 157 -6.43 -3.45 -10.57
C GLU A 157 -7.54 -3.61 -9.50
N ALA A 158 -8.40 -2.60 -9.35
CA ALA A 158 -9.56 -2.66 -8.49
C ALA A 158 -10.55 -3.74 -8.98
N LYS A 159 -10.89 -4.70 -8.11
CA LYS A 159 -11.73 -5.85 -8.46
C LYS A 159 -13.20 -5.51 -8.23
N LYS A 160 -14.09 -5.98 -9.10
CA LYS A 160 -15.56 -5.89 -8.89
C LYS A 160 -16.06 -6.99 -7.95
N LYS A 161 -17.08 -6.69 -7.15
CA LYS A 161 -17.94 -7.73 -6.54
C LYS A 161 -18.56 -8.58 -7.64
N GLY A 162 -18.45 -9.91 -7.53
CA GLY A 162 -18.81 -10.85 -8.60
C GLY A 162 -17.66 -11.21 -9.56
N GLY A 163 -16.51 -10.52 -9.49
CA GLY A 163 -15.34 -10.76 -10.33
C GLY A 163 -15.19 -9.76 -11.47
N GLY A 164 -14.04 -9.81 -12.15
CA GLY A 164 -13.65 -8.79 -13.13
C GLY A 164 -13.13 -7.50 -12.50
N TYR A 165 -12.96 -6.47 -13.33
CA TYR A 165 -12.33 -5.19 -13.01
C TYR A 165 -13.23 -4.01 -13.40
N TRP A 166 -12.87 -2.80 -13.00
CA TRP A 166 -13.59 -1.59 -13.42
C TRP A 166 -13.16 -1.13 -14.82
N LYS A 167 -14.06 -0.46 -15.53
CA LYS A 167 -13.78 0.13 -16.84
C LYS A 167 -12.84 1.32 -16.66
N VAL A 168 -11.76 1.37 -17.44
CA VAL A 168 -10.83 2.50 -17.44
C VAL A 168 -11.45 3.66 -18.24
N ASN A 169 -11.64 4.82 -17.59
CA ASN A 169 -12.28 5.99 -18.19
C ASN A 169 -11.28 7.12 -18.50
N ASP A 170 -10.36 7.46 -17.57
CA ASP A 170 -9.19 8.33 -17.81
C ASP A 170 -7.95 7.58 -17.33
N LYS A 171 -6.84 7.64 -18.08
CA LYS A 171 -5.53 7.09 -17.67
C LYS A 171 -4.89 7.84 -16.48
N ARG A 172 -5.46 8.97 -16.07
CA ARG A 172 -5.19 9.66 -14.79
C ARG A 172 -6.07 9.16 -13.64
N GLY A 173 -7.10 8.37 -13.92
CA GLY A 173 -8.08 7.92 -12.95
C GLY A 173 -7.47 7.02 -11.89
N LEU A 174 -7.69 7.40 -10.63
CA LEU A 174 -7.46 6.58 -9.46
C LEU A 174 -8.77 6.49 -8.65
N PHE A 175 -8.89 5.44 -7.85
CA PHE A 175 -9.87 5.35 -6.78
C PHE A 175 -9.14 5.57 -5.45
N TYR A 176 -9.68 6.45 -4.59
CA TYR A 176 -9.21 6.51 -3.20
C TYR A 176 -9.63 5.26 -2.45
N SER A 177 -9.01 4.94 -1.32
CA SER A 177 -9.50 3.88 -0.43
C SER A 177 -9.18 4.21 1.02
N PHE A 178 -9.86 3.52 1.94
CA PHE A 178 -9.52 3.53 3.36
C PHE A 178 -8.60 2.36 3.76
N HIS A 179 -7.93 1.73 2.78
CA HIS A 179 -6.98 0.66 3.03
C HIS A 179 -5.59 1.23 3.36
N TYR A 180 -5.13 0.94 4.57
CA TYR A 180 -3.81 1.32 5.08
C TYR A 180 -2.80 0.17 4.93
N GLY A 181 -1.52 0.49 4.73
CA GLY A 181 -0.42 -0.47 4.80
C GLY A 181 0.91 0.17 5.25
N GLU A 182 1.88 -0.65 5.64
CA GLU A 182 3.26 -0.20 5.84
C GLU A 182 4.07 -0.35 4.54
N ALA A 183 4.93 0.63 4.25
CA ALA A 183 5.97 0.52 3.23
C ALA A 183 7.34 1.00 3.77
N PRO A 184 8.48 0.49 3.25
CA PRO A 184 9.79 1.06 3.54
C PRO A 184 9.88 2.47 2.94
N ALA A 185 10.47 3.44 3.65
CA ALA A 185 10.64 4.80 3.13
C ALA A 185 11.54 4.86 1.88
N GLU A 186 12.46 3.89 1.76
CA GLU A 186 13.31 3.62 0.59
C GLU A 186 12.52 3.29 -0.68
N SER A 187 11.24 2.89 -0.57
CA SER A 187 10.40 2.52 -1.72
C SER A 187 9.72 3.71 -2.40
N VAL A 188 9.79 4.91 -1.80
CA VAL A 188 9.20 6.14 -2.35
C VAL A 188 10.03 6.67 -3.52
N MET A 189 9.40 6.83 -4.68
CA MET A 189 10.05 7.29 -5.91
C MET A 189 10.07 8.81 -6.02
N HIS A 190 8.92 9.46 -5.86
CA HIS A 190 8.73 10.91 -5.84
C HIS A 190 7.31 11.27 -5.40
N ARG A 191 7.12 12.54 -5.04
CA ARG A 191 5.80 13.13 -4.75
C ARG A 191 5.02 13.36 -6.05
N CYS A 192 3.72 13.10 -6.04
CA CYS A 192 2.81 13.30 -7.17
C CYS A 192 1.59 14.13 -6.76
N MET A 193 0.96 14.80 -7.72
CA MET A 193 -0.32 15.47 -7.51
C MET A 193 -1.49 14.50 -7.71
N VAL A 194 -2.46 14.53 -6.80
CA VAL A 194 -3.73 13.80 -6.89
C VAL A 194 -4.85 14.80 -6.59
N TYR A 195 -5.81 14.94 -7.52
CA TYR A 195 -6.92 15.86 -7.39
C TYR A 195 -8.24 15.13 -7.16
N PHE A 196 -8.94 15.46 -6.09
CA PHE A 196 -10.27 14.96 -5.78
C PHE A 196 -11.31 15.89 -6.43
N VAL A 197 -11.97 15.40 -7.47
CA VAL A 197 -12.89 16.18 -8.31
C VAL A 197 -14.28 15.53 -8.23
N PRO A 198 -15.33 16.25 -7.78
CA PRO A 198 -16.69 15.71 -7.75
C PRO A 198 -17.13 15.19 -9.11
N VAL A 199 -17.92 14.09 -9.14
CA VAL A 199 -18.36 13.43 -10.37
C VAL A 199 -19.08 14.38 -11.35
N ARG A 200 -19.74 15.43 -10.84
CA ARG A 200 -20.46 16.44 -11.62
C ARG A 200 -19.60 17.57 -12.20
N LYS A 201 -18.29 17.64 -11.89
CA LYS A 201 -17.38 18.70 -12.35
C LYS A 201 -16.51 18.22 -13.52
N GLN A 202 -16.26 19.10 -14.48
CA GLN A 202 -15.37 18.80 -15.62
C GLN A 202 -13.94 18.51 -15.13
N LEU A 203 -13.27 17.57 -15.79
CA LEU A 203 -11.91 17.19 -15.39
C LEU A 203 -10.89 18.29 -15.74
N PRO A 204 -9.97 18.64 -14.82
CA PRO A 204 -8.98 19.66 -15.07
C PRO A 204 -8.06 19.28 -16.25
N LYS A 205 -7.72 20.25 -17.09
CA LYS A 205 -6.92 20.05 -18.31
C LYS A 205 -5.50 19.58 -17.98
N ARG A 206 -5.06 18.48 -18.60
CA ARG A 206 -3.78 17.81 -18.32
C ARG A 206 -2.53 18.69 -18.52
N ARG A 207 -2.60 19.68 -19.44
CA ARG A 207 -1.51 20.63 -19.69
C ARG A 207 -1.25 21.53 -18.50
N ASP A 208 -2.33 22.02 -17.91
CA ASP A 208 -2.32 23.10 -16.92
C ASP A 208 -2.26 22.51 -15.50
N ASN A 209 -2.92 21.37 -15.29
CA ASN A 209 -2.94 20.60 -14.05
C ASN A 209 -2.52 19.13 -14.30
N PRO A 210 -1.20 18.84 -14.37
CA PRO A 210 -0.70 17.48 -14.41
C PRO A 210 -0.89 16.80 -13.04
N GLY A 211 -1.27 15.52 -13.06
CA GLY A 211 -1.53 14.71 -11.86
C GLY A 211 -2.50 13.56 -12.13
N PHE A 212 -2.86 12.85 -11.07
CA PHE A 212 -3.95 11.88 -11.04
C PHE A 212 -5.27 12.54 -10.64
N ILE A 213 -6.39 11.89 -10.94
CA ILE A 213 -7.74 12.36 -10.63
C ILE A 213 -8.51 11.26 -9.90
N VAL A 214 -9.22 11.65 -8.85
CA VAL A 214 -10.12 10.80 -8.08
C VAL A 214 -11.53 11.38 -8.13
N GLN A 215 -12.51 10.57 -8.54
CA GLN A 215 -13.95 10.91 -8.49
C GLN A 215 -14.79 9.86 -7.74
N LYS A 216 -14.16 8.76 -7.31
CA LYS A 216 -14.80 7.61 -6.65
C LYS A 216 -13.86 7.05 -5.59
N VAL A 217 -14.43 6.44 -4.56
CA VAL A 217 -13.69 5.70 -3.53
C VAL A 217 -13.94 4.22 -3.72
N TYR A 218 -12.89 3.41 -3.72
CA TYR A 218 -12.96 1.96 -3.77
C TYR A 218 -13.00 1.38 -2.36
N ASP A 219 -14.06 0.62 -2.12
CA ASP A 219 -14.26 -0.20 -0.94
C ASP A 219 -13.59 -1.55 -1.17
N THR A 220 -12.48 -1.82 -0.48
CA THR A 220 -11.68 -3.05 -0.66
C THR A 220 -12.40 -4.32 -0.22
N ASP A 221 -13.34 -4.17 0.73
CA ASP A 221 -13.92 -5.28 1.47
C ASP A 221 -15.23 -5.69 0.80
N GLU A 222 -16.09 -4.72 0.48
CA GLU A 222 -17.28 -4.93 -0.33
C GLU A 222 -17.00 -5.06 -1.84
N LYS A 223 -15.82 -4.60 -2.31
CA LYS A 223 -15.40 -4.57 -3.73
C LYS A 223 -16.35 -3.73 -4.60
N LYS A 224 -16.68 -2.54 -4.09
CA LYS A 224 -17.59 -1.55 -4.68
C LYS A 224 -16.88 -0.23 -4.95
N LEU A 225 -17.45 0.60 -5.82
CA LEU A 225 -17.17 2.04 -5.87
C LEU A 225 -18.29 2.82 -5.19
N ARG A 226 -17.92 3.78 -4.36
CA ARG A 226 -18.79 4.81 -3.76
C ARG A 226 -18.44 6.19 -4.33
N ASN A 227 -19.31 7.18 -4.15
CA ASN A 227 -19.04 8.57 -4.58
C ASN A 227 -18.11 9.29 -3.58
N LEU A 228 -17.59 10.46 -3.93
CA LEU A 228 -16.88 11.32 -2.97
C LEU A 228 -17.80 11.92 -1.89
N ILE A 229 -19.10 11.98 -2.17
CA ILE A 229 -20.14 12.36 -1.21
C ILE A 229 -21.13 11.21 -1.18
N ASP A 230 -21.25 10.54 -0.05
CA ASP A 230 -22.12 9.37 0.12
C ASP A 230 -22.76 9.37 1.51
N LYS A 231 -24.02 8.89 1.60
CA LYS A 231 -24.76 8.87 2.87
C LYS A 231 -24.35 7.71 3.76
N ASP A 232 -23.78 6.66 3.17
CA ASP A 232 -23.42 5.41 3.84
C ASP A 232 -21.98 5.44 4.39
N TYR A 233 -21.38 6.63 4.55
CA TYR A 233 -20.09 6.83 5.19
C TYR A 233 -20.21 7.14 6.69
N GLU A 234 -19.27 6.60 7.46
CA GLU A 234 -18.93 7.14 8.78
C GLU A 234 -18.53 8.62 8.67
N VAL A 235 -18.98 9.45 9.61
CA VAL A 235 -18.73 10.91 9.60
C VAL A 235 -17.24 11.26 9.44
N ALA A 236 -16.34 10.50 10.07
CA ALA A 236 -14.90 10.69 9.93
C ALA A 236 -14.38 10.40 8.50
N LYS A 237 -14.95 9.40 7.82
CA LYS A 237 -14.59 9.02 6.44
C LYS A 237 -15.07 10.05 5.42
N GLN A 238 -16.30 10.56 5.57
CA GLN A 238 -16.79 11.66 4.74
C GLN A 238 -15.98 12.94 4.97
N HIS A 239 -15.72 13.31 6.23
CA HIS A 239 -14.94 14.50 6.57
C HIS A 239 -13.50 14.46 6.01
N GLU A 240 -12.84 13.30 6.00
CA GLU A 240 -11.54 13.13 5.35
C GLU A 240 -11.61 13.39 3.84
N ILE A 241 -12.64 12.86 3.15
CA ILE A 241 -12.85 13.10 1.72
C ILE A 241 -13.17 14.58 1.46
N ASP A 242 -13.97 15.22 2.31
CA ASP A 242 -14.35 16.63 2.18
C ASP A 242 -13.12 17.54 2.21
N ILE A 243 -12.18 17.32 3.16
CA ILE A 243 -10.90 18.05 3.25
C ILE A 243 -10.07 17.83 1.97
N LEU A 244 -10.04 16.60 1.44
CA LEU A 244 -9.29 16.28 0.22
C LEU A 244 -9.91 16.93 -1.03
N VAL A 245 -11.23 17.04 -1.10
CA VAL A 245 -11.96 17.79 -2.14
C VAL A 245 -11.73 19.29 -2.00
N GLU A 246 -11.87 19.86 -0.81
CA GLU A 246 -11.64 21.30 -0.55
C GLU A 246 -10.21 21.71 -0.93
N LYS A 247 -9.20 20.95 -0.48
CA LYS A 247 -7.78 21.13 -0.84
C LYS A 247 -7.56 21.03 -2.35
N SER A 248 -8.29 20.16 -3.05
CA SER A 248 -8.17 19.98 -4.50
C SER A 248 -8.82 21.12 -5.28
N MET A 249 -10.05 21.51 -4.94
CA MET A 249 -10.75 22.63 -5.57
C MET A 249 -10.03 23.96 -5.31
N SER A 250 -9.44 24.15 -4.12
CA SER A 250 -8.62 25.33 -3.81
C SER A 250 -7.37 25.47 -4.68
N LEU A 251 -6.85 24.37 -5.23
CA LEU A 251 -5.70 24.37 -6.14
C LEU A 251 -6.11 24.49 -7.62
N LEU A 252 -7.28 23.96 -7.99
CA LEU A 252 -7.77 23.95 -9.37
C LEU A 252 -8.57 25.21 -9.74
N GLY A 253 -9.07 25.96 -8.75
CA GLY A 253 -10.08 27.00 -8.95
C GLY A 253 -11.48 26.41 -9.14
N ASP A 254 -12.45 27.24 -9.52
CA ASP A 254 -13.75 26.71 -9.92
C ASP A 254 -13.65 26.01 -11.29
N LEU A 255 -14.24 24.83 -11.36
CA LEU A 255 -14.35 24.03 -12.57
C LEU A 255 -15.79 24.13 -13.05
N PRO A 256 -16.06 24.25 -14.35
CA PRO A 256 -17.44 24.15 -14.84
C PRO A 256 -18.04 22.78 -14.47
N ASP A 257 -19.34 22.76 -14.19
CA ASP A 257 -20.09 21.51 -14.06
C ASP A 257 -20.24 20.84 -15.44
N LEU A 258 -20.53 19.53 -15.43
CA LEU A 258 -20.79 18.73 -16.63
C LEU A 258 -22.21 18.97 -17.14
N GLU A 259 -22.40 18.80 -18.45
CA GLU A 259 -23.73 18.86 -19.05
C GLU A 259 -24.53 17.58 -18.72
N THR A 260 -25.87 17.67 -18.70
CA THR A 260 -26.74 16.61 -18.19
C THR A 260 -26.54 15.26 -18.91
N GLU A 261 -26.24 15.29 -20.22
CA GLU A 261 -25.96 14.08 -21.00
C GLU A 261 -24.64 13.41 -20.61
N GLU A 262 -23.60 14.19 -20.25
CA GLU A 262 -22.32 13.65 -19.78
C GLU A 262 -22.47 12.94 -18.42
N ILE A 263 -23.34 13.47 -17.55
CA ILE A 263 -23.64 12.89 -16.24
C ILE A 263 -24.34 11.53 -16.39
N LEU A 264 -25.32 11.41 -17.30
CA LEU A 264 -26.02 10.15 -17.58
C LEU A 264 -25.05 9.06 -18.10
N ASN A 265 -24.18 9.41 -19.05
CA ASN A 265 -23.16 8.51 -19.59
C ASN A 265 -22.16 7.98 -18.53
N MET A 266 -21.94 8.71 -17.43
CA MET A 266 -21.15 8.23 -16.29
C MET A 266 -21.96 7.45 -15.23
N GLY A 267 -23.29 7.55 -15.26
CA GLY A 267 -24.19 6.81 -14.36
C GLY A 267 -24.30 5.33 -14.72
N GLU A 268 -24.42 5.00 -16.01
CA GLU A 268 -24.72 3.64 -16.51
C GLU A 268 -23.55 2.63 -16.42
N SER A 269 -22.40 3.02 -15.83
CA SER A 269 -21.17 2.19 -15.79
C SER A 269 -20.89 1.47 -14.45
N THR A 270 -21.85 1.46 -13.52
CA THR A 270 -21.72 0.82 -12.18
C THR A 270 -21.78 -0.71 -12.25
#